data_AF-A0A939EHM7-F1
#
_entry.id   AF-A0A939EHM7-F1
#
_cell.length_a   1.000
_cell.length_b   1.000
_cell.length_c   1.000
_cell.angle_alpha   90.00
_cell.angle_beta   90.00
_cell.angle_gamma   90.00
#
_symmetry.space_group_name_H-M   'P 1'
#
loop_
_entity.id
_entity.type
_entity.pdbx_description
1 polymer ?
#
loop_
_entity_poly.entity_id
_entity_poly.type
_entity_poly.pdbx_seq_one_letter_code
_entity_poly.pdbx_strand_id
1 'polypeptide(L)'
;MGQKDENRRKAKELGAPEAEALIATVPHLAGLLSRPDIRQLQRVIDAAILNPVYEEAYRKAMNAAVIARSGNLVLRDRAKERKARRILDKRVQATRRDGLIRVDHKRMLSADALVPRTNNPDEAEYLARVGRTLGSMGVWLHLEQPYEARGREPAKWDFWFTLGRNGDMIDTDDAIIDRDELLGTTMLGAGYYRSVLTGHVQTKIKRELERFDRQYESGWSTHLDLMRDRRSAAIGVTMVSDLLGGADFPPVSIWSRAHQLRMKAQKANTGGDVVKAQIHLLVAAQVVEYNAHLLADYVSKTVAGAGLAVKILRVAKAAGEVADTVLLIVGVGSGIKALRAAGGKALSREVRHEATEQYVRDYCRKAGISEAELALPRYVRQPNGTKLGGVRSGQSSGIGSGSHWWP
;
A
#
# COMPACT_ATOMS: atom_id res chain seq x y z
N MET A 1 10.16 -26.32 -53.47
CA MET A 1 10.50 -25.29 -52.47
C MET A 1 9.33 -24.33 -52.36
N GLY A 2 8.79 -24.11 -51.16
CA GLY A 2 7.60 -23.28 -51.00
C GLY A 2 7.94 -21.80 -51.07
N GLN A 3 6.99 -20.96 -51.50
CA GLN A 3 7.14 -19.50 -51.61
C GLN A 3 7.60 -18.83 -50.30
N LYS A 4 7.37 -19.47 -49.15
CA LYS A 4 7.85 -19.03 -47.83
C LYS A 4 9.38 -19.13 -47.69
N ASP A 5 10.00 -20.19 -48.22
CA ASP A 5 11.45 -20.40 -48.12
C ASP A 5 12.22 -19.43 -49.03
N GLU A 6 11.64 -19.11 -50.19
CA GLU A 6 12.20 -18.14 -51.14
C GLU A 6 12.13 -16.71 -50.59
N ASN A 7 11.01 -16.35 -49.95
CA ASN A 7 10.86 -15.06 -49.27
C ASN A 7 11.87 -14.92 -48.13
N ARG A 8 12.08 -15.97 -47.32
CA ARG A 8 13.05 -15.91 -46.22
C ARG A 8 14.48 -15.72 -46.71
N ARG A 9 14.89 -16.40 -47.79
CA ARG A 9 16.23 -16.20 -48.39
C ARG A 9 16.44 -14.77 -48.84
N LYS A 10 15.47 -14.18 -49.55
CA LYS A 10 15.51 -12.78 -49.99
C LYS A 10 15.52 -11.79 -48.82
N ALA A 11 14.74 -12.06 -47.77
CA ALA A 11 14.75 -11.23 -46.57
C ALA A 11 16.14 -11.24 -45.90
N LYS A 12 16.76 -12.43 -45.79
CA LYS A 12 18.10 -12.59 -45.22
C LYS A 12 19.18 -11.88 -46.04
N GLU A 13 19.10 -11.93 -47.37
CA GLU A 13 19.98 -11.16 -48.28
C GLU A 13 19.84 -9.64 -48.09
N LEU A 14 18.64 -9.17 -47.74
CA LEU A 14 18.35 -7.77 -47.44
C LEU A 14 18.67 -7.37 -45.98
N GLY A 15 19.30 -8.25 -45.20
CA GLY A 15 19.73 -7.98 -43.83
C GLY A 15 18.70 -8.27 -42.75
N ALA A 16 17.64 -9.05 -43.04
CA ALA A 16 16.65 -9.43 -42.04
C ALA A 16 17.23 -10.39 -40.99
N PRO A 17 17.23 -10.03 -39.70
CA PRO A 17 17.70 -10.93 -38.64
C PRO A 17 16.83 -12.19 -38.52
N GLU A 18 17.38 -13.21 -37.87
CA GLU A 18 16.62 -14.39 -37.44
C GLU A 18 15.90 -14.06 -36.13
N ALA A 19 14.60 -14.39 -36.05
CA ALA A 19 13.79 -14.12 -34.86
C ALA A 19 14.38 -14.82 -33.62
N GLU A 20 14.93 -16.03 -33.77
CA GLU A 20 15.59 -16.75 -32.69
C GLU A 20 16.84 -16.01 -32.16
N ALA A 21 17.60 -15.38 -33.05
CA ALA A 21 18.77 -14.59 -32.67
C ALA A 21 18.38 -13.32 -31.91
N LEU A 22 17.29 -12.66 -32.32
CA LEU A 22 16.74 -11.51 -31.58
C LEU A 22 16.15 -11.94 -30.23
N ILE A 23 15.44 -13.06 -30.17
CA ILE A 23 14.89 -13.57 -28.91
C ILE A 23 16.01 -13.91 -27.93
N ALA A 24 17.15 -14.40 -28.41
CA ALA A 24 18.30 -14.73 -27.58
C ALA A 24 18.97 -13.50 -26.93
N THR A 25 18.71 -12.28 -27.39
CA THR A 25 19.24 -11.06 -26.74
C THR A 25 18.49 -10.73 -25.45
N VAL A 26 17.25 -11.19 -25.31
CA VAL A 26 16.44 -11.02 -24.09
C VAL A 26 16.49 -12.32 -23.29
N PRO A 27 17.07 -12.33 -22.07
CA PRO A 27 17.07 -13.50 -21.21
C PRO A 27 15.65 -14.07 -21.01
N HIS A 28 15.54 -15.38 -20.81
CA HIS A 28 14.30 -16.14 -20.52
C HIS A 28 13.16 -16.07 -21.56
N LEU A 29 13.16 -15.13 -22.50
CA LEU A 29 12.12 -14.94 -23.52
C LEU A 29 11.92 -16.18 -24.40
N ALA A 30 13.01 -16.88 -24.74
CA ALA A 30 12.96 -18.11 -25.52
C ALA A 30 12.12 -19.21 -24.86
N GLY A 31 12.09 -19.28 -23.52
CA GLY A 31 11.31 -20.26 -22.76
C GLY A 31 9.81 -19.93 -22.68
N LEU A 32 9.45 -18.69 -23.00
CA LEU A 32 8.09 -18.17 -22.94
C LEU A 32 7.34 -18.30 -24.27
N LEU A 33 8.07 -18.37 -25.38
CA LEU A 33 7.51 -18.39 -26.73
C LEU A 33 7.41 -19.82 -27.28
N SER A 34 6.29 -20.11 -27.93
CA SER A 34 6.12 -21.38 -28.64
C SER A 34 6.68 -21.30 -30.07
N ARG A 35 7.01 -22.44 -30.69
CA ARG A 35 7.45 -22.49 -32.10
C ARG A 35 6.54 -21.73 -33.09
N PRO A 36 5.19 -21.80 -33.00
CA PRO A 36 4.35 -21.00 -33.89
C PRO A 36 4.47 -19.49 -33.64
N ASP A 37 4.73 -19.06 -32.40
CA ASP A 37 4.95 -17.64 -32.06
C ASP A 37 6.24 -17.12 -32.70
N ILE A 38 7.33 -17.89 -32.62
CA ILE A 38 8.60 -17.55 -33.27
C ILE A 38 8.42 -17.43 -34.79
N ARG A 39 7.65 -18.33 -35.41
CA ARG A 39 7.32 -18.25 -36.84
C ARG A 39 6.42 -17.05 -37.18
N GLN A 40 5.61 -16.59 -36.23
CA GLN A 40 4.80 -15.38 -36.40
C GLN A 40 5.69 -14.14 -36.35
N LEU A 41 6.59 -14.03 -35.38
CA LEU A 41 7.59 -12.96 -35.31
C LEU A 41 8.46 -12.91 -36.56
N GLN A 42 8.96 -14.07 -37.01
CA GLN A 42 9.77 -14.14 -38.23
C GLN A 42 9.01 -13.61 -39.45
N ARG A 43 7.71 -13.90 -39.57
CA ARG A 43 6.88 -13.37 -40.66
C ARG A 43 6.74 -11.85 -40.60
N VAL A 44 6.64 -11.27 -39.42
CA VAL A 44 6.57 -9.81 -39.23
C VAL A 44 7.90 -9.15 -39.61
N ILE A 45 9.02 -9.75 -39.18
CA ILE A 45 10.37 -9.28 -39.52
C ILE A 45 10.59 -9.33 -41.04
N ASP A 46 10.29 -10.47 -41.65
CA ASP A 46 10.43 -10.65 -43.10
C ASP A 46 9.53 -9.69 -43.88
N ALA A 47 8.29 -9.48 -43.42
CA ALA A 47 7.34 -8.57 -44.04
C ALA A 47 7.79 -7.10 -43.95
N ALA A 48 8.35 -6.68 -42.82
CA ALA A 48 8.82 -5.30 -42.64
C ALA A 48 9.93 -4.92 -43.63
N ILE A 49 10.74 -5.89 -44.05
CA ILE A 49 11.88 -5.69 -44.95
C ILE A 49 11.49 -5.92 -46.42
N LEU A 50 10.72 -6.96 -46.71
CA LEU A 50 10.33 -7.31 -48.08
C LEU A 50 9.23 -6.41 -48.64
N ASN A 51 8.23 -6.03 -47.83
CA ASN A 51 7.07 -5.30 -48.34
C ASN A 51 7.42 -3.91 -48.91
N PRO A 52 8.32 -3.10 -48.30
CA PRO A 52 8.78 -1.85 -48.90
C PRO A 52 9.42 -2.05 -50.28
N VAL A 53 10.26 -3.08 -50.45
CA VAL A 53 10.91 -3.39 -51.74
C VAL A 53 9.87 -3.75 -52.80
N TYR A 54 8.88 -4.58 -52.45
CA TYR A 54 7.79 -4.91 -53.37
C TYR A 54 6.90 -3.71 -53.70
N GLU A 55 6.68 -2.79 -52.75
CA GLU A 55 5.93 -1.56 -52.97
C GLU A 55 6.66 -0.58 -53.89
N GLU A 56 7.97 -0.42 -53.72
CA GLU A 56 8.79 0.40 -54.61
C GLU A 56 8.85 -0.18 -56.02
N ALA A 57 9.07 -1.49 -56.14
CA ALA A 57 9.03 -2.19 -57.42
C ALA A 57 7.65 -2.06 -58.11
N TYR A 58 6.58 -2.15 -57.33
CA TYR A 58 5.22 -1.91 -57.81
C TYR A 58 5.03 -0.47 -58.28
N ARG A 59 5.45 0.53 -57.50
CA ARG A 59 5.34 1.96 -57.88
C ARG A 59 6.12 2.23 -59.16
N LYS A 60 7.35 1.71 -59.28
CA LYS A 60 8.18 1.82 -60.49
C LYS A 60 7.51 1.17 -61.70
N ALA A 61 6.94 -0.02 -61.53
CA ALA A 61 6.22 -0.72 -62.60
C ALA A 61 4.91 0.00 -63.00
N MET A 62 4.17 0.56 -62.04
CA MET A 62 2.96 1.34 -62.31
C MET A 62 3.25 2.68 -63.00
N ASN A 63 4.39 3.31 -62.69
CA ASN A 63 4.84 4.50 -63.39
C ASN A 63 5.26 4.18 -64.84
N ALA A 64 5.94 3.05 -65.06
CA ALA A 64 6.32 2.59 -66.40
C ALA A 64 5.13 2.07 -67.24
N ALA A 65 3.99 1.80 -66.61
CA ALA A 65 2.75 1.41 -67.29
C ALA A 65 1.97 2.61 -67.85
N VAL A 66 2.34 3.84 -67.52
CA VAL A 66 1.67 5.05 -68.02
C VAL A 66 1.99 5.26 -69.50
N ILE A 67 0.94 5.30 -70.33
CA ILE A 67 1.03 5.55 -71.78
C ILE A 67 0.85 7.05 -72.05
N ALA A 68 -0.14 7.67 -71.40
CA ALA A 68 -0.45 9.09 -71.56
C ALA A 68 -1.06 9.66 -70.27
N ARG A 69 -0.84 10.95 -70.02
CA ARG A 69 -1.36 11.67 -68.86
C ARG A 69 -2.07 12.94 -69.33
N SER A 70 -3.32 13.12 -68.97
CA SER A 70 -4.09 14.34 -69.25
C SER A 70 -4.80 14.78 -67.97
N GLY A 71 -4.32 15.85 -67.34
CA GLY A 71 -4.79 16.28 -66.02
C GLY A 71 -4.67 15.15 -64.98
N ASN A 72 -5.80 14.80 -64.35
CA ASN A 72 -5.89 13.71 -63.37
C ASN A 72 -6.11 12.32 -64.00
N LEU A 73 -6.34 12.23 -65.31
CA LEU A 73 -6.52 10.97 -66.02
C LEU A 73 -5.17 10.41 -66.46
N VAL A 74 -4.90 9.18 -66.03
CA VAL A 74 -3.68 8.43 -66.37
C VAL A 74 -4.09 7.22 -67.20
N LEU A 75 -3.83 7.26 -68.50
CA LEU A 75 -4.04 6.11 -69.38
C LEU A 75 -2.88 5.14 -69.16
N ARG A 76 -3.18 3.92 -68.71
CA ARG A 76 -2.19 2.88 -68.44
C ARG A 76 -2.37 1.66 -69.34
N ASP A 77 -1.26 1.02 -69.69
CA ASP A 77 -1.26 -0.28 -70.35
C ASP A 77 -1.77 -1.36 -69.37
N ARG A 78 -2.90 -1.99 -69.71
CA ARG A 78 -3.53 -3.04 -68.90
C ARG A 78 -2.63 -4.26 -68.68
N ALA A 79 -1.77 -4.61 -69.64
CA ALA A 79 -0.87 -5.75 -69.50
C ALA A 79 0.25 -5.46 -68.49
N LYS A 80 0.84 -4.25 -68.57
CA LYS A 80 1.85 -3.78 -67.61
C LYS A 80 1.26 -3.57 -66.22
N GLU A 81 0.03 -3.06 -66.12
CA GLU A 81 -0.69 -2.92 -64.85
C GLU A 81 -0.93 -4.29 -64.18
N ARG A 82 -1.40 -5.30 -64.92
CA ARG A 82 -1.55 -6.67 -64.39
C ARG A 82 -0.22 -7.23 -63.90
N LYS A 83 0.87 -7.00 -64.64
CA LYS A 83 2.22 -7.41 -64.23
C LYS A 83 2.67 -6.69 -62.95
N ALA A 84 2.37 -5.40 -62.80
CA ALA A 84 2.64 -4.65 -61.58
C ALA A 84 1.85 -5.21 -60.38
N ARG A 85 0.55 -5.49 -60.54
CA ARG A 85 -0.28 -6.11 -59.48
C ARG A 85 0.27 -7.47 -59.03
N ARG A 86 0.74 -8.31 -59.96
CA ARG A 86 1.40 -9.59 -59.61
C ARG A 86 2.68 -9.43 -58.77
N ILE A 87 3.38 -8.29 -58.85
CA ILE A 87 4.52 -7.99 -57.96
C ILE A 87 3.99 -7.71 -56.55
N LEU A 88 2.91 -6.94 -56.48
CA LEU A 88 2.26 -6.55 -55.24
C LEU A 88 1.67 -7.74 -54.48
N ASP A 89 1.17 -8.76 -55.20
CA ASP A 89 0.64 -10.01 -54.65
C ASP A 89 1.72 -10.89 -53.99
N LYS A 90 3.01 -10.64 -54.25
CA LYS A 90 4.12 -11.36 -53.60
C LYS A 90 4.42 -10.86 -52.18
N ARG A 91 3.77 -9.77 -51.74
CA ARG A 91 3.94 -9.23 -50.39
C ARG A 91 3.59 -10.28 -49.33
N VAL A 92 4.36 -10.25 -48.25
CA VAL A 92 4.07 -11.10 -47.10
C VAL A 92 2.87 -10.49 -46.38
N GLN A 93 1.80 -11.28 -46.21
CA GLN A 93 0.65 -10.88 -45.42
C GLN A 93 1.04 -10.92 -43.94
N ALA A 94 1.44 -9.76 -43.41
CA ALA A 94 1.63 -9.52 -42.00
C ALA A 94 0.93 -8.21 -41.65
N THR A 95 0.19 -8.24 -40.55
CA THR A 95 -0.44 -7.07 -39.95
C THR A 95 0.38 -6.61 -38.74
N ARG A 96 0.23 -5.35 -38.33
CA ARG A 96 0.82 -4.88 -37.06
C ARG A 96 0.37 -5.73 -35.86
N ARG A 97 -0.81 -6.35 -35.96
CA ARG A 97 -1.35 -7.21 -34.91
C ARG A 97 -0.60 -8.53 -34.77
N ASP A 98 0.10 -8.96 -35.82
CA ASP A 98 0.90 -10.18 -35.79
C ASP A 98 2.23 -9.98 -35.03
N GLY A 99 2.65 -8.74 -34.79
CA GLY A 99 3.79 -8.40 -33.91
C GLY A 99 3.43 -8.43 -32.41
N LEU A 100 2.19 -8.77 -32.06
CA LEU A 100 1.69 -8.85 -30.70
C LEU A 100 1.50 -10.31 -30.31
N ILE A 101 2.20 -10.76 -29.28
CA ILE A 101 2.05 -12.13 -28.76
C ILE A 101 1.62 -12.07 -27.30
N ARG A 102 0.54 -12.78 -26.97
CA ARG A 102 0.15 -12.94 -25.58
C ARG A 102 1.05 -13.98 -24.93
N VAL A 103 1.78 -13.56 -23.89
CA VAL A 103 2.70 -14.41 -23.16
C VAL A 103 2.03 -14.98 -21.92
N ASP A 104 2.44 -16.17 -21.49
CA ASP A 104 1.98 -16.74 -20.23
C ASP A 104 2.58 -16.00 -19.04
N HIS A 105 1.80 -15.04 -18.52
CA HIS A 105 2.17 -14.24 -17.35
C HIS A 105 2.60 -15.10 -16.14
N LYS A 106 2.08 -16.32 -15.95
CA LYS A 106 2.46 -17.16 -14.80
C LYS A 106 3.91 -17.61 -14.83
N ARG A 107 4.49 -17.73 -16.03
CA ARG A 107 5.88 -18.11 -16.23
C ARG A 107 6.83 -16.92 -16.16
N MET A 108 6.29 -15.71 -16.35
CA MET A 108 7.05 -14.46 -16.25
C MET A 108 7.16 -13.98 -14.81
N LEU A 109 6.16 -14.22 -13.96
CA LEU A 109 6.19 -13.72 -12.59
C LEU A 109 7.28 -14.40 -11.76
N SER A 110 8.07 -13.60 -11.05
CA SER A 110 8.92 -14.11 -9.99
C SER A 110 8.08 -14.66 -8.82
N ALA A 111 8.68 -15.54 -8.01
CA ALA A 111 7.97 -16.23 -6.94
C ALA A 111 7.41 -15.27 -5.87
N ASP A 112 8.03 -14.10 -5.71
CA ASP A 112 7.65 -13.06 -4.76
C ASP A 112 6.85 -11.91 -5.39
N ALA A 113 6.64 -11.89 -6.71
CA ALA A 113 5.98 -10.81 -7.44
C ALA A 113 4.59 -10.43 -6.87
N LEU A 114 3.82 -11.42 -6.40
CA LEU A 114 2.47 -11.25 -5.86
C LEU A 114 2.39 -11.52 -4.35
N VAL A 115 3.53 -11.62 -3.66
CA VAL A 115 3.58 -11.84 -2.22
C VAL A 115 3.60 -10.49 -1.50
N PRO A 116 2.71 -10.27 -0.50
CA PRO A 116 2.73 -9.04 0.28
C PRO A 116 4.04 -8.94 1.07
N ARG A 117 4.66 -7.76 1.03
CA ARG A 117 5.90 -7.44 1.78
C ARG A 117 5.58 -6.85 3.14
N THR A 118 4.41 -6.22 3.29
CA THR A 118 3.98 -5.67 4.58
C THR A 118 2.82 -6.46 5.19
N ASN A 119 2.60 -6.24 6.48
CA ASN A 119 1.46 -6.79 7.22
C ASN A 119 0.15 -6.02 6.97
N ASN A 120 0.08 -5.18 5.93
CA ASN A 120 -1.12 -4.43 5.58
C ASN A 120 -2.14 -5.33 4.85
N PRO A 121 -3.36 -5.52 5.38
CA PRO A 121 -4.38 -6.33 4.69
C PRO A 121 -4.79 -5.74 3.33
N ASP A 122 -4.74 -4.41 3.18
CA ASP A 122 -5.07 -3.74 1.91
C ASP A 122 -4.07 -4.13 0.80
N GLU A 123 -2.81 -4.44 1.16
CA GLU A 123 -1.79 -4.89 0.23
C GLU A 123 -2.08 -6.28 -0.32
N ALA A 124 -2.41 -7.22 0.57
CA ALA A 124 -2.75 -8.58 0.18
C ALA A 124 -3.99 -8.62 -0.73
N GLU A 125 -5.02 -7.84 -0.40
CA GLU A 125 -6.22 -7.73 -1.25
C GLU A 125 -5.89 -7.11 -2.61
N TYR A 126 -5.05 -6.06 -2.62
CA TYR A 126 -4.63 -5.40 -3.85
C TYR A 126 -3.84 -6.36 -4.75
N LEU A 127 -2.85 -7.08 -4.22
CA LEU A 127 -2.06 -8.05 -5.00
C LEU A 127 -2.92 -9.21 -5.54
N ALA A 128 -3.91 -9.68 -4.77
CA ALA A 128 -4.89 -10.65 -5.27
C ALA A 128 -5.75 -10.08 -6.43
N ARG A 129 -6.03 -8.76 -6.41
CA ARG A 129 -6.68 -8.06 -7.53
C ARG A 129 -5.75 -7.94 -8.73
N VAL A 130 -4.47 -7.63 -8.52
CA VAL A 130 -3.45 -7.60 -9.58
C VAL A 130 -3.37 -8.96 -10.27
N GLY A 131 -3.32 -10.07 -9.53
CA GLY A 131 -3.33 -11.41 -10.10
C GLY A 131 -4.55 -11.69 -10.98
N ARG A 132 -5.75 -11.22 -10.59
CA ARG A 132 -6.96 -11.31 -11.42
C ARG A 132 -6.88 -10.46 -12.68
N THR A 133 -6.33 -9.25 -12.58
CA THR A 133 -6.12 -8.35 -13.72
C THR A 133 -5.12 -8.93 -14.71
N LEU A 134 -4.02 -9.53 -14.23
CA LEU A 134 -3.06 -10.25 -15.07
C LEU A 134 -3.72 -11.45 -15.77
N GLY A 135 -4.58 -12.18 -15.07
CA GLY A 135 -5.37 -13.27 -15.66
C GLY A 135 -6.32 -12.80 -16.77
N SER A 136 -6.99 -11.65 -16.59
CA SER A 136 -7.97 -11.14 -17.55
C SER A 136 -7.32 -10.43 -18.75
N MET A 137 -6.37 -9.53 -18.51
CA MET A 137 -5.73 -8.71 -19.56
C MET A 137 -4.58 -9.45 -20.24
N GLY A 138 -3.85 -10.28 -19.49
CA GLY A 138 -2.61 -10.93 -19.93
C GLY A 138 -1.43 -9.97 -20.07
N VAL A 139 -0.23 -10.53 -20.19
CA VAL A 139 0.97 -9.78 -20.60
C VAL A 139 1.17 -10.00 -22.10
N TRP A 140 1.51 -8.93 -22.81
CA TRP A 140 1.69 -8.96 -24.26
C TRP A 140 3.11 -8.53 -24.62
N LEU A 141 3.79 -9.34 -25.42
CA LEU A 141 5.05 -8.99 -26.05
C LEU A 141 4.76 -8.20 -27.32
N HIS A 142 5.46 -7.09 -27.48
CA HIS A 142 5.49 -6.27 -28.68
C HIS A 142 6.84 -6.42 -29.36
N LEU A 143 6.80 -6.55 -30.68
CA LEU A 143 7.97 -6.44 -31.54
C LEU A 143 7.75 -5.27 -32.50
N GLU A 144 8.60 -4.25 -32.43
CA GLU A 144 8.61 -3.16 -33.40
C GLU A 144 10.03 -2.73 -33.75
N GLN A 145 10.16 -2.04 -34.89
CA GLN A 145 11.39 -1.32 -35.24
C GLN A 145 11.32 0.08 -34.65
N PRO A 146 12.36 0.53 -33.93
CA PRO A 146 12.40 1.90 -33.42
C PRO A 146 12.30 2.91 -34.58
N TYR A 147 11.66 4.04 -34.29
CA TYR A 147 11.58 5.13 -35.26
C TYR A 147 12.89 5.91 -35.27
N GLU A 148 13.62 5.85 -36.39
CA GLU A 148 14.82 6.66 -36.62
C GLU A 148 14.59 7.69 -37.74
N ALA A 149 15.10 8.91 -37.55
CA ALA A 149 14.91 10.02 -38.49
C ALA A 149 15.55 9.77 -39.89
N ARG A 150 16.51 8.84 -39.98
CA ARG A 150 17.17 8.44 -41.24
C ARG A 150 16.41 7.33 -41.99
N GLY A 151 15.29 6.87 -41.45
CA GLY A 151 14.54 5.71 -41.96
C GLY A 151 14.72 4.48 -41.07
N ARG A 152 13.93 3.43 -41.31
CA ARG A 152 13.95 2.22 -40.49
C ARG A 152 15.15 1.35 -40.87
N GLU A 153 16.07 1.15 -39.94
CA GLU A 153 17.16 0.19 -40.13
C GLU A 153 16.61 -1.25 -40.03
N PRO A 154 16.85 -2.12 -41.03
CA PRO A 154 16.27 -3.47 -41.06
C PRO A 154 16.79 -4.39 -39.94
N ALA A 155 17.96 -4.08 -39.37
CA ALA A 155 18.63 -4.88 -38.35
C ALA A 155 18.20 -4.55 -36.91
N LYS A 156 17.63 -3.37 -36.65
CA LYS A 156 17.27 -2.93 -35.30
C LYS A 156 15.82 -3.25 -34.99
N TRP A 157 15.62 -3.94 -33.86
CA TRP A 157 14.34 -4.40 -33.38
C TRP A 157 14.34 -4.34 -31.87
N ASP A 158 13.25 -3.81 -31.31
CA ASP A 158 13.06 -3.72 -29.87
C ASP A 158 11.89 -4.61 -29.44
N PHE A 159 12.09 -5.26 -28.29
CA PHE A 159 11.04 -5.98 -27.58
C PHE A 159 10.63 -5.17 -26.36
N TRP A 160 9.33 -5.10 -26.10
CA TRP A 160 8.85 -4.64 -24.81
C TRP A 160 7.56 -5.37 -24.44
N PHE A 161 7.24 -5.35 -23.15
CA PHE A 161 6.05 -5.98 -22.63
C PHE A 161 5.02 -4.93 -22.25
N THR A 162 3.74 -5.25 -22.41
CA THR A 162 2.65 -4.42 -21.92
C THR A 162 1.64 -5.22 -21.14
N LEU A 163 0.99 -4.54 -20.18
CA LEU A 163 -0.16 -5.08 -19.47
C LEU A 163 -1.42 -4.96 -20.32
N GLY A 164 -1.90 -6.07 -20.87
CA GLY A 164 -2.95 -6.05 -21.89
C GLY A 164 -2.42 -5.58 -23.26
N ARG A 165 -3.25 -5.69 -24.28
CA ARG A 165 -2.83 -5.54 -25.69
C ARG A 165 -2.26 -4.16 -26.04
N ASN A 166 -2.85 -3.11 -25.48
CA ASN A 166 -2.48 -1.71 -25.71
C ASN A 166 -2.30 -0.96 -24.38
N GLY A 167 -1.97 -1.67 -23.31
CA GLY A 167 -1.84 -1.05 -22.00
C GLY A 167 -0.41 -0.56 -21.74
N ASP A 168 -0.15 -0.32 -20.46
CA ASP A 168 1.11 0.27 -20.01
C ASP A 168 2.29 -0.67 -20.25
N MET A 169 3.42 -0.09 -20.62
CA MET A 169 4.69 -0.78 -20.73
C MET A 169 5.15 -1.28 -19.37
N ILE A 170 5.61 -2.53 -19.33
CA ILE A 170 6.30 -3.15 -18.20
C ILE A 170 7.77 -3.07 -18.54
N ASP A 171 8.51 -2.32 -17.73
CA ASP A 171 9.95 -2.17 -17.87
C ASP A 171 10.62 -3.39 -17.21
N THR A 172 11.19 -4.28 -18.03
CA THR A 172 11.86 -5.52 -17.61
C THR A 172 12.95 -5.86 -18.63
N ASP A 173 14.14 -6.20 -18.13
CA ASP A 173 15.30 -6.49 -18.96
C ASP A 173 15.42 -7.98 -19.31
N ASP A 174 14.85 -8.87 -18.48
CA ASP A 174 15.08 -10.32 -18.52
C ASP A 174 13.81 -11.15 -18.73
N ALA A 175 12.70 -10.49 -19.08
CA ALA A 175 11.36 -11.08 -19.26
C ALA A 175 10.78 -11.81 -18.03
N ILE A 176 11.45 -11.70 -16.87
CA ILE A 176 10.92 -12.11 -15.58
C ILE A 176 10.44 -10.84 -14.90
N ILE A 177 9.17 -10.82 -14.53
CA ILE A 177 8.54 -9.62 -14.00
C ILE A 177 8.53 -9.70 -12.49
N ASP A 178 9.30 -8.81 -11.89
CA ASP A 178 9.32 -8.61 -10.45
C ASP A 178 8.17 -7.72 -9.99
N ARG A 179 7.92 -7.73 -8.69
CA ARG A 179 6.88 -6.90 -8.09
C ARG A 179 7.08 -5.41 -8.41
N ASP A 180 8.31 -4.93 -8.26
CA ASP A 180 8.60 -3.51 -8.39
C ASP A 180 8.42 -3.06 -9.85
N GLU A 181 8.68 -3.93 -10.81
CA GLU A 181 8.39 -3.72 -12.24
C GLU A 181 6.88 -3.74 -12.54
N LEU A 182 6.12 -4.68 -11.95
CA LEU A 182 4.65 -4.68 -12.04
C LEU A 182 4.06 -3.38 -11.49
N LEU A 183 4.51 -2.96 -10.31
CA LEU A 183 4.05 -1.74 -9.65
C LEU A 183 4.64 -0.47 -10.27
N GLY A 184 5.69 -0.59 -11.09
CA GLY A 184 6.24 0.49 -11.91
C GLY A 184 5.29 0.90 -13.04
N THR A 185 4.38 0.02 -13.45
CA THR A 185 3.34 0.38 -14.42
C THR A 185 2.43 1.49 -13.88
N THR A 186 1.95 2.37 -14.76
CA THR A 186 1.13 3.50 -14.33
C THR A 186 -0.19 3.04 -13.71
N MET A 187 -0.85 2.06 -14.31
CA MET A 187 -2.14 1.54 -13.87
C MET A 187 -2.04 0.79 -12.53
N LEU A 188 -1.05 -0.11 -12.37
CA LEU A 188 -0.92 -0.88 -11.13
C LEU A 188 -0.24 -0.06 -10.02
N GLY A 189 0.78 0.74 -10.35
CA GLY A 189 1.45 1.62 -9.39
C GLY A 189 0.49 2.65 -8.78
N ALA A 190 -0.29 3.36 -9.61
CA ALA A 190 -1.28 4.30 -9.10
C ALA A 190 -2.38 3.60 -8.28
N GLY A 191 -2.78 2.40 -8.69
CA GLY A 191 -3.72 1.57 -7.95
C GLY A 191 -3.18 1.17 -6.58
N TYR A 192 -1.91 0.78 -6.51
CA TYR A 192 -1.22 0.41 -5.27
C TYR A 192 -1.09 1.61 -4.32
N TYR A 193 -0.69 2.76 -4.83
CA TYR A 193 -0.64 3.98 -4.03
C TYR A 193 -2.01 4.33 -3.43
N ARG A 194 -3.08 4.26 -4.23
CA ARG A 194 -4.45 4.58 -3.78
C ARG A 194 -5.01 3.55 -2.79
N SER A 195 -4.77 2.28 -3.05
CA SER A 195 -5.40 1.20 -2.30
C SER A 195 -4.63 0.82 -1.05
N VAL A 196 -3.29 0.95 -1.06
CA VAL A 196 -2.40 0.45 0.00
C VAL A 196 -1.77 1.60 0.77
N LEU A 197 -1.04 2.50 0.11
CA LEU A 197 -0.29 3.59 0.77
C LEU A 197 -1.20 4.68 1.32
N THR A 198 -2.22 5.05 0.54
CA THR A 198 -3.31 5.95 0.95
C THR A 198 -4.62 5.20 1.18
N GLY A 199 -4.49 3.89 1.39
CA GLY A 199 -5.58 2.95 1.60
C GLY A 199 -6.45 3.26 2.81
N HIS A 200 -7.51 2.47 2.97
CA HIS A 200 -8.46 2.63 4.05
C HIS A 200 -7.80 2.47 5.42
N VAL A 201 -6.95 1.45 5.56
CA VAL A 201 -6.27 1.14 6.82
C VAL A 201 -5.26 2.24 7.18
N GLN A 202 -4.41 2.63 6.23
CA GLN A 202 -3.39 3.68 6.45
C GLN A 202 -4.03 5.03 6.79
N THR A 203 -5.06 5.43 6.04
CA THR A 203 -5.76 6.70 6.28
C THR A 203 -6.43 6.70 7.66
N LYS A 204 -7.04 5.59 8.07
CA LYS A 204 -7.65 5.48 9.40
C LYS A 204 -6.62 5.54 10.51
N ILE A 205 -5.52 4.79 10.41
CA ILE A 205 -4.46 4.81 11.42
C ILE A 205 -3.88 6.22 11.56
N LYS A 206 -3.60 6.91 10.44
CA LYS A 206 -3.11 8.29 10.47
C LYS A 206 -4.09 9.23 11.18
N ARG A 207 -5.38 9.16 10.87
CA ARG A 207 -6.42 9.96 11.56
C ARG A 207 -6.49 9.66 13.05
N GLU A 208 -6.37 8.39 13.44
CA GLU A 208 -6.40 7.99 14.84
C GLU A 208 -5.12 8.39 15.60
N LEU A 209 -3.95 8.39 14.94
CA LEU A 209 -2.72 8.96 15.50
C LEU A 209 -2.87 10.47 15.77
N GLU A 210 -3.38 11.23 14.79
CA GLU A 210 -3.65 12.68 14.94
C GLU A 210 -4.73 12.97 15.99
N ARG A 211 -5.72 12.08 16.12
CA ARG A 211 -6.74 12.17 17.16
C ARG A 211 -6.16 11.89 18.53
N PHE A 212 -5.34 10.85 18.66
CA PHE A 212 -4.61 10.53 19.88
C PHE A 212 -3.76 11.70 20.34
N ASP A 213 -2.96 12.30 19.44
CA ASP A 213 -2.04 13.40 19.80
C ASP A 213 -2.79 14.58 20.41
N ARG A 214 -3.92 14.98 19.81
CA ARG A 214 -4.78 16.04 20.34
C ARG A 214 -5.32 15.73 21.74
N GLN A 215 -5.71 14.48 22.00
CA GLN A 215 -6.22 14.08 23.32
C GLN A 215 -5.11 13.98 24.36
N TYR A 216 -3.96 13.43 23.96
CA TYR A 216 -2.77 13.37 24.80
C TYR A 216 -2.33 14.77 25.23
N GLU A 217 -2.17 15.69 24.29
CA GLU A 217 -1.77 17.08 24.57
C GLU A 217 -2.78 17.79 25.45
N SER A 218 -4.09 17.62 25.19
CA SER A 218 -5.14 18.24 26.01
C SER A 218 -5.18 17.70 27.45
N GLY A 219 -5.00 16.38 27.62
CA GLY A 219 -4.92 15.74 28.93
C GLY A 219 -3.66 16.17 29.69
N TRP A 220 -2.51 16.16 29.01
CA TRP A 220 -1.23 16.60 29.55
C TRP A 220 -1.26 18.07 29.97
N SER A 221 -1.75 18.97 29.12
CA SER A 221 -1.82 20.41 29.43
C SER A 221 -2.72 20.66 30.63
N THR A 222 -3.89 20.01 30.68
CA THR A 222 -4.81 20.13 31.82
C THR A 222 -4.17 19.59 33.11
N HIS A 223 -3.35 18.53 33.03
CA HIS A 223 -2.61 18.01 34.17
C HIS A 223 -1.54 19.03 34.65
N LEU A 224 -0.83 19.69 33.73
CA LEU A 224 0.15 20.72 34.08
C LEU A 224 -0.51 21.96 34.70
N ASP A 225 -1.65 22.40 34.17
CA ASP A 225 -2.42 23.52 34.73
C ASP A 225 -2.83 23.21 36.18
N LEU A 226 -3.38 22.01 36.41
CA LEU A 226 -3.71 21.54 37.77
C LEU A 226 -2.49 21.49 38.70
N MET A 227 -1.34 21.04 38.21
CA MET A 227 -0.11 21.03 38.99
C MET A 227 0.35 22.45 39.34
N ARG A 228 0.22 23.40 38.40
CA ARG A 228 0.56 24.81 38.61
C ARG A 228 -0.37 25.43 39.65
N ASP A 229 -1.67 25.21 39.51
CA ASP A 229 -2.70 25.69 40.45
C ASP A 229 -2.49 25.10 41.85
N ARG A 230 -2.07 23.83 41.95
CA ARG A 230 -1.69 23.19 43.21
C ARG A 230 -0.48 23.85 43.86
N ARG A 231 0.54 24.18 43.09
CA ARG A 231 1.76 24.82 43.60
C ARG A 231 1.56 26.28 44.00
N SER A 232 0.60 26.97 43.38
CA SER A 232 0.27 28.38 43.68
C SER A 232 -0.81 28.55 44.75
N ALA A 233 -1.53 27.49 45.11
CA ALA A 233 -2.55 27.54 46.15
C ALA A 233 -1.93 27.78 47.55
N ALA A 234 -2.47 28.74 48.29
CA ALA A 234 -2.08 28.99 49.67
C ALA A 234 -2.43 27.79 50.58
N ILE A 235 -1.64 27.60 51.65
CA ILE A 235 -1.84 26.55 52.64
C ILE A 235 -3.29 26.66 53.19
N GLY A 236 -4.07 25.59 53.09
CA GLY A 236 -5.45 25.53 53.61
C GLY A 236 -6.56 25.86 52.61
N VAL A 237 -6.25 26.18 51.35
CA VAL A 237 -7.26 26.28 50.29
C VAL A 237 -7.80 24.88 49.98
N THR A 238 -9.03 24.62 50.42
CA THR A 238 -9.77 23.35 50.25
C THR A 238 -9.84 22.87 48.80
N MET A 239 -9.74 23.77 47.83
CA MET A 239 -9.81 23.44 46.41
C MET A 239 -8.62 22.63 45.86
N VAL A 240 -7.47 22.59 46.53
CA VAL A 240 -6.25 21.97 45.96
C VAL A 240 -5.33 21.29 46.98
N SER A 241 -5.76 21.17 48.24
CA SER A 241 -4.96 20.62 49.32
C SER A 241 -5.15 19.10 49.44
N ASP A 242 -4.12 18.31 49.13
CA ASP A 242 -4.05 16.85 49.40
C ASP A 242 -4.28 16.53 50.89
N LEU A 243 -4.09 17.52 51.77
CA LEU A 243 -4.28 17.42 53.21
C LEU A 243 -5.78 17.36 53.62
N LEU A 244 -6.69 17.82 52.76
CA LEU A 244 -8.14 17.91 53.03
C LEU A 244 -8.97 16.98 52.13
N GLY A 245 -8.49 16.68 50.91
CA GLY A 245 -9.09 15.71 50.02
C GLY A 245 -8.17 14.50 49.87
N GLY A 246 -8.50 13.39 50.55
CA GLY A 246 -7.64 12.20 50.66
C GLY A 246 -7.45 11.37 49.37
N ALA A 247 -6.95 11.99 48.30
CA ALA A 247 -6.52 11.36 47.06
C ALA A 247 -5.16 11.94 46.65
N ASP A 248 -4.17 11.07 46.41
CA ASP A 248 -2.84 11.50 45.99
C ASP A 248 -2.88 12.09 44.57
N PHE A 249 -2.35 13.32 44.40
CA PHE A 249 -2.16 13.91 43.09
C PHE A 249 -1.22 13.04 42.24
N PRO A 250 -1.65 12.52 41.08
CA PRO A 250 -0.82 11.64 40.29
C PRO A 250 0.37 12.41 39.69
N PRO A 251 1.57 11.80 39.60
CA PRO A 251 2.72 12.48 39.02
C PRO A 251 2.51 12.70 37.52
N VAL A 252 3.07 13.77 36.96
CA VAL A 252 2.94 14.06 35.51
C VAL A 252 3.58 12.94 34.66
N SER A 253 4.50 12.17 35.23
CA SER A 253 5.15 11.03 34.57
C SER A 253 4.18 9.91 34.13
N ILE A 254 2.94 9.85 34.64
CA ILE A 254 1.94 8.87 34.19
C ILE A 254 1.74 8.87 32.67
N TRP A 255 1.92 10.03 32.02
CA TRP A 255 1.72 10.20 30.58
C TRP A 255 2.89 9.70 29.73
N SER A 256 4.09 9.55 30.31
CA SER A 256 5.33 9.22 29.59
C SER A 256 5.23 7.93 28.77
N ARG A 257 4.63 6.88 29.36
CA ARG A 257 4.44 5.58 28.72
C ARG A 257 3.56 5.68 27.47
N ALA A 258 2.45 6.41 27.56
CA ALA A 258 1.56 6.64 26.43
C ALA A 258 2.28 7.32 25.26
N HIS A 259 3.10 8.33 25.55
CA HIS A 259 3.90 9.00 24.52
C HIS A 259 4.94 8.08 23.87
N GLN A 260 5.68 7.30 24.67
CA GLN A 260 6.66 6.35 24.15
C GLN A 260 6.02 5.31 23.23
N LEU A 261 4.87 4.76 23.63
CA LEU A 261 4.10 3.81 22.81
C LEU A 261 3.58 4.47 21.53
N ARG A 262 3.11 5.72 21.59
CA ARG A 262 2.71 6.50 20.42
C ARG A 262 3.85 6.73 19.43
N MET A 263 5.08 6.97 19.92
CA MET A 263 6.26 7.10 19.05
C MET A 263 6.64 5.77 18.41
N LYS A 264 6.58 4.66 19.16
CA LYS A 264 6.75 3.30 18.60
C LYS A 264 5.69 3.01 17.52
N ALA A 265 4.43 3.41 17.74
CA ALA A 265 3.35 3.26 16.77
C ALA A 265 3.63 4.02 15.47
N GLN A 266 4.11 5.27 15.57
CA GLN A 266 4.47 6.08 14.40
C GLN A 266 5.56 5.42 13.57
N LYS A 267 6.65 5.02 14.25
CA LYS A 267 7.82 4.42 13.60
C LYS A 267 7.44 3.12 12.88
N ALA A 268 6.59 2.31 13.51
CA ALA A 268 6.05 1.11 12.88
C ALA A 268 5.18 1.45 11.65
N ASN A 269 4.31 2.46 11.75
CA ASN A 269 3.45 2.86 10.64
C ASN A 269 4.25 3.37 9.43
N THR A 270 5.27 4.20 9.68
CA THR A 270 6.19 4.67 8.63
C THR A 270 7.02 3.55 8.03
N GLY A 271 7.35 2.53 8.82
CA GLY A 271 8.07 1.33 8.36
C GLY A 271 7.19 0.29 7.67
N GLY A 272 5.89 0.56 7.47
CA GLY A 272 4.96 -0.36 6.83
C GLY A 272 4.43 -1.49 7.74
N ASP A 273 4.84 -1.56 9.01
CA ASP A 273 4.35 -2.56 9.95
C ASP A 273 3.06 -2.09 10.63
N VAL A 274 1.96 -2.25 9.88
CA VAL A 274 0.61 -1.82 10.24
C VAL A 274 0.13 -2.48 11.54
N VAL A 275 0.37 -3.79 11.69
CA VAL A 275 -0.05 -4.55 12.89
C VAL A 275 0.63 -4.01 14.14
N LYS A 276 1.96 -3.84 14.07
CA LYS A 276 2.72 -3.27 15.18
C LYS A 276 2.29 -1.84 15.48
N ALA A 277 2.02 -1.02 14.47
CA ALA A 277 1.53 0.34 14.65
C ALA A 277 0.19 0.38 15.40
N GLN A 278 -0.76 -0.46 15.00
CA GLN A 278 -2.08 -0.56 15.62
C GLN A 278 -1.98 -0.98 17.08
N ILE A 279 -1.18 -1.98 17.41
CA ILE A 279 -1.06 -2.48 18.79
C ILE A 279 -0.50 -1.43 19.73
N HIS A 280 0.59 -0.77 19.31
CA HIS A 280 1.19 0.28 20.13
C HIS A 280 0.24 1.48 20.30
N LEU A 281 -0.50 1.86 19.25
CA LEU A 281 -1.50 2.92 19.34
C LEU A 281 -2.67 2.54 20.25
N LEU A 282 -3.15 1.29 20.16
CA LEU A 282 -4.24 0.77 20.97
C LEU A 282 -3.87 0.79 22.46
N VAL A 283 -2.69 0.26 22.81
CA VAL A 283 -2.19 0.27 24.19
C VAL A 283 -1.95 1.71 24.65
N ALA A 284 -1.37 2.58 23.82
CA ALA A 284 -1.18 3.99 24.16
C ALA A 284 -2.51 4.70 24.47
N ALA A 285 -3.54 4.48 23.66
CA ALA A 285 -4.87 5.05 23.84
C ALA A 285 -5.51 4.61 25.16
N GLN A 286 -5.38 3.33 25.53
CA GLN A 286 -5.88 2.85 26.81
C GLN A 286 -5.10 3.38 28.02
N VAL A 287 -3.79 3.57 27.87
CA VAL A 287 -2.98 4.23 28.91
C VAL A 287 -3.44 5.69 29.11
N VAL A 288 -3.74 6.41 28.02
CA VAL A 288 -4.33 7.77 28.10
C VAL A 288 -5.70 7.75 28.78
N GLU A 289 -6.58 6.82 28.40
CA GLU A 289 -7.89 6.64 29.02
C GLU A 289 -7.75 6.40 30.53
N TYR A 290 -6.85 5.51 30.94
CA TYR A 290 -6.56 5.21 32.34
C TYR A 290 -6.02 6.44 33.10
N ASN A 291 -5.02 7.12 32.54
CA ASN A 291 -4.41 8.30 33.16
C ASN A 291 -5.42 9.44 33.34
N ALA A 292 -6.29 9.64 32.35
CA ALA A 292 -7.36 10.62 32.44
C ALA A 292 -8.37 10.23 33.54
N HIS A 293 -8.72 8.96 33.69
CA HIS A 293 -9.57 8.51 34.80
C HIS A 293 -8.92 8.74 36.17
N LEU A 294 -7.63 8.44 36.33
CA LEU A 294 -6.91 8.73 37.58
C LEU A 294 -6.96 10.22 37.95
N LEU A 295 -6.73 11.09 36.95
CA LEU A 295 -6.76 12.53 37.17
C LEU A 295 -8.18 13.05 37.45
N ALA A 296 -9.20 12.49 36.77
CA ALA A 296 -10.60 12.82 37.02
C ALA A 296 -11.05 12.40 38.42
N ASP A 297 -10.60 11.24 38.91
CA ASP A 297 -10.88 10.77 40.27
C ASP A 297 -10.29 11.72 41.31
N TYR A 298 -9.02 12.13 41.12
CA TYR A 298 -8.39 13.14 41.96
C TYR A 298 -9.25 14.42 41.98
N VAL A 299 -9.56 14.99 40.82
CA VAL A 299 -10.32 16.24 40.71
C VAL A 299 -11.71 16.12 41.36
N SER A 300 -12.40 14.99 41.18
CA SER A 300 -13.73 14.76 41.76
C SER A 300 -13.71 14.68 43.29
N LYS A 301 -12.57 14.31 43.88
CA LYS A 301 -12.40 14.14 45.33
C LYS A 301 -11.78 15.36 46.01
N THR A 302 -11.01 16.17 45.28
CA THR A 302 -10.24 17.30 45.84
C THR A 302 -10.79 18.67 45.42
N VAL A 303 -11.49 18.77 44.30
CA VAL A 303 -12.02 20.03 43.76
C VAL A 303 -13.54 19.94 43.66
N ALA A 304 -14.28 20.97 44.12
CA ALA A 304 -15.70 21.15 43.78
C ALA A 304 -15.89 21.59 42.29
N GLY A 305 -14.99 21.15 41.41
CA GLY A 305 -14.84 21.60 40.03
C GLY A 305 -15.38 20.58 39.04
N ALA A 306 -16.70 20.38 39.02
CA ALA A 306 -17.36 19.46 38.10
C ALA A 306 -16.98 19.71 36.63
N GLY A 307 -16.77 20.98 36.24
CA GLY A 307 -16.37 21.35 34.87
C GLY A 307 -14.98 20.82 34.47
N LEU A 308 -14.03 20.78 35.39
CA LEU A 308 -12.66 20.30 35.13
C LEU A 308 -12.61 18.77 35.08
N ALA A 309 -13.34 18.10 35.97
CA ALA A 309 -13.55 16.65 35.91
C ALA A 309 -14.20 16.24 34.58
N VAL A 310 -15.22 16.97 34.11
CA VAL A 310 -15.85 16.73 32.80
C VAL A 310 -14.87 16.92 31.65
N LYS A 311 -14.00 17.94 31.69
CA LYS A 311 -12.97 18.17 30.65
C LYS A 311 -12.02 16.97 30.53
N ILE A 312 -11.55 16.43 31.66
CA ILE A 312 -10.65 15.26 31.67
C ILE A 312 -11.39 13.98 31.26
N LEU A 313 -12.64 13.79 31.69
CA LEU A 313 -13.45 12.64 31.26
C LEU A 313 -13.74 12.66 29.76
N ARG A 314 -13.79 13.84 29.12
CA ARG A 314 -13.85 13.94 27.65
C ARG A 314 -12.59 13.41 26.98
N VAL A 315 -11.41 13.65 27.57
CA VAL A 315 -10.13 13.07 27.09
C VAL A 315 -10.17 11.54 27.21
N ALA A 316 -10.63 11.02 28.35
CA ALA A 316 -10.79 9.58 28.56
C ALA A 316 -11.72 8.94 27.51
N LYS A 317 -12.90 9.55 27.31
CA LYS A 317 -13.87 9.10 26.30
C LYS A 317 -13.27 9.10 24.90
N ALA A 318 -12.61 10.18 24.50
CA ALA A 318 -12.05 10.32 23.16
C ALA A 318 -10.90 9.33 22.91
N ALA A 319 -10.06 9.06 23.91
CA ALA A 319 -9.03 8.03 23.83
C ALA A 319 -9.62 6.62 23.72
N GLY A 320 -10.73 6.36 24.44
CA GLY A 320 -11.50 5.14 24.27
C GLY A 320 -12.05 4.95 22.84
N GLU A 321 -12.54 6.03 22.22
CA GLU A 321 -13.01 6.00 20.83
C GLU A 321 -11.88 5.76 19.82
N VAL A 322 -10.65 6.22 20.11
CA VAL A 322 -9.45 5.88 19.32
C VAL A 322 -9.19 4.38 19.39
N ALA A 323 -9.21 3.81 20.60
CA ALA A 323 -9.02 2.37 20.81
C ALA A 323 -10.11 1.52 20.12
N ASP A 324 -11.38 1.93 20.20
CA ASP A 324 -12.49 1.27 19.50
C ASP A 324 -12.27 1.27 17.99
N THR A 325 -11.84 2.40 17.43
CA THR A 325 -11.60 2.52 15.99
C THR A 325 -10.44 1.63 15.54
N VAL A 326 -9.36 1.57 16.31
CA VAL A 326 -8.24 0.67 16.02
C VAL A 326 -8.69 -0.80 16.06
N LEU A 327 -9.44 -1.22 17.09
CA LEU A 327 -9.98 -2.58 17.18
C LEU A 327 -10.92 -2.93 16.02
N LEU A 328 -11.76 -1.99 15.58
CA LEU A 328 -12.63 -2.15 14.42
C LEU A 328 -11.87 -2.29 13.10
N ILE A 329 -10.64 -1.76 12.98
CA ILE A 329 -9.79 -1.98 11.80
C ILE A 329 -9.31 -3.44 11.79
N VAL A 330 -8.82 -3.93 12.93
CA VAL A 330 -8.24 -5.28 13.08
C VAL A 330 -9.31 -6.38 13.02
N GLY A 331 -10.48 -6.16 13.63
CA GLY A 331 -11.56 -7.14 13.67
C GLY A 331 -11.32 -8.33 14.61
N VAL A 332 -10.53 -8.14 15.68
CA VAL A 332 -10.23 -9.17 16.69
C VAL A 332 -11.30 -9.18 17.78
N GLY A 333 -11.81 -10.36 18.15
CA GLY A 333 -12.88 -10.55 19.14
C GLY A 333 -14.27 -10.80 18.52
N SER A 334 -15.02 -11.76 19.07
CA SER A 334 -16.38 -12.12 18.61
C SER A 334 -17.35 -10.94 18.72
N GLY A 335 -17.26 -10.16 19.80
CA GLY A 335 -18.03 -8.93 20.01
C GLY A 335 -17.73 -7.84 18.97
N ILE A 336 -16.48 -7.71 18.52
CA ILE A 336 -16.07 -6.70 17.52
C ILE A 336 -16.48 -7.12 16.11
N LYS A 337 -16.42 -8.42 15.79
CA LYS A 337 -16.97 -8.95 14.54
C LYS A 337 -18.49 -8.76 14.46
N ALA A 338 -19.20 -9.00 15.57
CA ALA A 338 -20.64 -8.75 15.66
C ALA A 338 -20.98 -7.26 15.60
N LEU A 339 -20.24 -6.38 16.29
CA LEU A 339 -20.44 -4.92 16.25
C LEU A 339 -20.19 -4.36 14.85
N ARG A 340 -19.16 -4.86 14.15
CA ARG A 340 -18.84 -4.53 12.75
C ARG A 340 -19.94 -4.97 11.80
N ALA A 341 -20.50 -6.17 12.01
CA ALA A 341 -21.63 -6.69 11.25
C ALA A 341 -22.94 -5.92 11.52
N ALA A 342 -23.12 -5.41 12.74
CA ALA A 342 -24.30 -4.66 13.17
C ALA A 342 -24.19 -3.13 12.93
N GLY A 343 -23.05 -2.62 12.43
CA GLY A 343 -22.84 -1.19 12.19
C GLY A 343 -22.67 -0.33 13.46
N GLY A 344 -22.44 -0.94 14.62
CA GLY A 344 -22.23 -0.24 15.88
C GLY A 344 -20.86 0.45 15.97
N LYS A 345 -20.77 1.55 16.73
CA LYS A 345 -19.57 2.41 16.79
C LYS A 345 -18.85 2.47 18.13
N ALA A 346 -19.44 1.95 19.21
CA ALA A 346 -18.86 2.05 20.55
C ALA A 346 -18.86 0.67 21.24
N LEU A 347 -17.72 0.29 21.80
CA LEU A 347 -17.60 -0.90 22.65
C LEU A 347 -17.76 -0.50 24.11
N SER A 348 -18.25 -1.43 24.94
CA SER A 348 -18.09 -1.25 26.39
C SER A 348 -16.60 -1.31 26.75
N ARG A 349 -16.20 -0.61 27.81
CA ARG A 349 -14.80 -0.53 28.23
C ARG A 349 -14.23 -1.92 28.57
N GLU A 350 -15.02 -2.79 29.18
CA GLU A 350 -14.65 -4.17 29.52
C GLU A 350 -14.36 -5.00 28.26
N VAL A 351 -15.27 -4.98 27.28
CA VAL A 351 -15.11 -5.69 26.01
C VAL A 351 -13.89 -5.17 25.24
N ARG A 352 -13.67 -3.85 25.26
CA ARG A 352 -12.48 -3.24 24.66
C ARG A 352 -11.19 -3.72 25.33
N HIS A 353 -11.13 -3.73 26.66
CA HIS A 353 -9.95 -4.20 27.39
C HIS A 353 -9.67 -5.68 27.12
N GLU A 354 -10.67 -6.54 27.22
CA GLU A 354 -10.53 -7.98 26.95
C GLU A 354 -10.03 -8.23 25.51
N ALA A 355 -10.66 -7.59 24.52
CA ALA A 355 -10.22 -7.69 23.13
C ALA A 355 -8.79 -7.18 22.92
N THR A 356 -8.38 -6.16 23.67
CA THR A 356 -7.02 -5.61 23.61
C THR A 356 -6.01 -6.56 24.24
N GLU A 357 -6.30 -7.13 25.41
CA GLU A 357 -5.44 -8.15 26.04
C GLU A 357 -5.26 -9.35 25.11
N GLN A 358 -6.36 -9.83 24.50
CA GLN A 358 -6.30 -10.93 23.54
C GLN A 358 -5.42 -10.58 22.34
N TYR A 359 -5.60 -9.39 21.75
CA TYR A 359 -4.83 -8.98 20.57
C TYR A 359 -3.34 -8.78 20.87
N VAL A 360 -3.02 -8.15 22.01
CA VAL A 360 -1.64 -7.97 22.49
C VAL A 360 -0.99 -9.33 22.72
N ARG A 361 -1.67 -10.25 23.41
CA ARG A 361 -1.18 -11.60 23.69
C ARG A 361 -0.87 -12.38 22.42
N ASP A 362 -1.78 -12.36 21.45
CA ASP A 362 -1.61 -13.05 20.17
C ASP A 362 -0.42 -12.48 19.38
N TYR A 363 -0.22 -11.16 19.42
CA TYR A 363 0.93 -10.53 18.79
C TYR A 363 2.24 -10.82 19.51
N CYS A 364 2.30 -10.69 20.84
CA CYS A 364 3.49 -10.99 21.64
C CYS A 364 3.95 -12.44 21.41
N ARG A 365 3.01 -13.39 21.35
CA ARG A 365 3.30 -14.79 21.02
C ARG A 365 3.91 -14.96 19.63
N LYS A 366 3.37 -14.26 18.62
CA LYS A 366 3.86 -14.35 17.23
C LYS A 366 5.19 -13.64 17.01
N ALA A 367 5.41 -12.52 17.70
CA ALA A 367 6.58 -11.68 17.54
C ALA A 367 7.74 -12.04 18.49
N GLY A 368 7.50 -12.92 19.48
CA GLY A 368 8.51 -13.29 20.49
C GLY A 368 8.87 -12.15 21.45
N ILE A 369 7.94 -11.22 21.68
CA ILE A 369 8.16 -10.03 22.52
C ILE A 369 7.50 -10.26 23.89
N SER A 370 8.12 -9.76 24.96
CA SER A 370 7.57 -9.81 26.31
C SER A 370 6.23 -9.08 26.40
N GLU A 371 5.21 -9.74 26.96
CA GLU A 371 3.90 -9.15 27.24
C GLU A 371 4.00 -7.97 28.23
N ALA A 372 5.06 -7.92 29.05
CA ALA A 372 5.27 -6.87 30.04
C ALA A 372 5.40 -5.47 29.43
N GLU A 373 5.99 -5.35 28.23
CA GLU A 373 6.12 -4.05 27.56
C GLU A 373 4.76 -3.45 27.16
N LEU A 374 3.81 -4.31 26.79
CA LEU A 374 2.48 -3.96 26.30
C LEU A 374 1.37 -4.20 27.34
N ALA A 375 1.74 -4.50 28.59
CA ALA A 375 0.82 -4.80 29.67
C ALA A 375 -0.15 -3.64 29.92
N LEU A 376 -1.45 -3.90 29.90
CA LEU A 376 -2.46 -2.88 30.11
C LEU A 376 -2.52 -2.46 31.58
N PRO A 377 -2.62 -1.15 31.88
CA PRO A 377 -2.91 -0.72 33.25
C PRO A 377 -4.34 -1.13 33.63
N ARG A 378 -4.49 -1.82 34.76
CA ARG A 378 -5.81 -2.12 35.33
C ARG A 378 -6.29 -0.93 36.15
N TYR A 379 -7.52 -0.48 35.90
CA TYR A 379 -8.10 0.59 36.67
C TYR A 379 -8.49 0.12 38.07
N VAL A 380 -7.82 0.69 39.07
CA VAL A 380 -8.14 0.49 40.49
C VAL A 380 -8.69 1.81 41.01
N ARG A 381 -9.97 1.82 41.39
CA ARG A 381 -10.60 3.00 41.99
C ARG A 381 -9.86 3.34 43.28
N GLN A 382 -9.35 4.56 43.38
CA GLN A 382 -8.72 5.01 44.62
C GLN A 382 -9.74 4.99 45.78
N PRO A 383 -9.34 4.63 47.01
CA PRO A 383 -10.23 4.64 48.17
C PRO A 383 -10.90 6.01 48.36
N ASN A 384 -12.12 6.01 48.91
CA ASN A 384 -12.78 7.26 49.27
C ASN A 384 -12.03 7.86 50.47
N GLY A 385 -11.51 9.09 50.34
CA GLY A 385 -10.87 9.77 51.45
C GLY A 385 -11.80 9.89 52.65
N THR A 386 -11.27 9.77 53.86
CA THR A 386 -11.99 10.04 55.10
C THR A 386 -12.48 11.48 55.10
N LYS A 387 -13.80 11.69 55.08
CA LYS A 387 -14.39 12.99 55.45
C LYS A 387 -14.03 13.23 56.91
N LEU A 388 -13.14 14.19 57.19
CA LEU A 388 -12.83 14.64 58.55
C LEU A 388 -14.06 15.34 59.14
N GLY A 389 -15.00 14.54 59.64
CA GLY A 389 -15.91 14.95 60.69
C GLY A 389 -15.15 14.91 62.00
N GLY A 390 -14.75 16.08 62.49
CA GLY A 390 -14.35 16.35 63.87
C GLY A 390 -13.28 15.44 64.47
N VAL A 391 -11.99 15.73 64.21
CA VAL A 391 -10.93 15.28 65.12
C VAL A 391 -9.99 16.45 65.41
N ARG A 392 -9.86 16.72 66.72
CA ARG A 392 -8.96 17.68 67.36
C ARG A 392 -7.52 17.52 66.87
N SER A 393 -6.84 18.66 66.81
CA SER A 393 -5.39 18.78 66.66
C SER A 393 -4.60 17.82 67.55
N GLY A 394 -3.69 17.07 66.94
CA GLY A 394 -2.59 16.40 67.64
C GLY A 394 -2.44 14.93 67.31
N GLN A 395 -1.59 14.62 66.32
CA GLN A 395 -0.46 13.69 66.45
C GLN A 395 0.16 13.44 65.07
N SER A 396 1.36 13.97 64.86
CA SER A 396 2.32 13.46 63.89
C SER A 396 2.91 12.14 64.42
N SER A 397 2.86 11.06 63.65
CA SER A 397 3.91 10.02 63.58
C SER A 397 3.49 8.81 62.74
N GLY A 398 4.44 8.29 61.95
CA GLY A 398 4.36 7.03 61.20
C GLY A 398 4.20 7.24 59.69
N ILE A 399 5.24 7.61 58.93
CA ILE A 399 6.27 6.68 58.42
C ILE A 399 5.72 5.25 58.29
N GLY A 400 5.17 4.97 57.11
CA GLY A 400 4.93 3.62 56.59
C GLY A 400 5.65 3.49 55.25
N SER A 401 6.93 3.16 55.33
CA SER A 401 7.74 2.71 54.20
C SER A 401 7.09 1.49 53.53
N GLY A 402 6.67 1.66 52.28
CA GLY A 402 6.24 0.57 51.40
C GLY A 402 7.00 0.67 50.08
N SER A 403 8.25 0.22 50.08
CA SER A 403 9.04 0.02 48.86
C SER A 403 8.39 -1.06 48.01
N HIS A 404 7.88 -0.73 46.83
CA HIS A 404 7.64 -1.70 45.76
C HIS A 404 8.41 -1.25 44.52
N TRP A 405 9.60 -1.81 44.42
CA TRP A 405 10.55 -1.71 43.33
C TRP A 405 10.47 -3.02 42.57
N TRP A 406 10.12 -3.02 41.27
CA TRP A 406 10.27 -4.17 40.37
C TRP A 406 10.21 -3.71 38.90
N PRO A 407 10.92 -4.38 38.00
CA PRO A 407 12.38 -4.47 37.83
C PRO A 407 12.95 -3.43 36.84
#